data_AF-A0A929AYB5-F1
#
_entry.id   AF-A0A929AYB5-F1
#
_cell.length_a   1.000
_cell.length_b   1.000
_cell.length_c   1.000
_cell.angle_alpha   90.00
_cell.angle_beta   90.00
_cell.angle_gamma   90.00
#
_symmetry.space_group_name_H-M   'P 1'
#
loop_
_entity.id
_entity.type
_entity.pdbx_description
1 polymer ?
#
loop_
_entity_poly.entity_id
_entity_poly.type
_entity_poly.pdbx_seq_one_letter_code
_entity_poly.pdbx_strand_id
1 'polypeptide(L)'
;MSIITKIIVNADAEVRYLTPGELEQIRYLCQEQRSPSRTGESFNRERDYIVKQAANQLFQSRPHLVSSGSSVETRDRQAIRAD
;
A
#
# COMPACT_ATOMS: atom_id res chain seq x y z
N MET A 1 -8.80 -6.66 4.02
CA MET A 1 -9.73 -7.69 3.51
C MET A 1 -10.03 -7.38 2.05
N SER A 2 -10.08 -8.38 1.15
CA SER A 2 -10.43 -8.15 -0.26
C SER A 2 -11.93 -7.85 -0.41
N ILE A 3 -12.32 -7.15 -1.48
CA ILE A 3 -13.73 -6.93 -1.85
C ILE A 3 -14.47 -8.27 -1.97
N ILE A 4 -13.83 -9.30 -2.55
CA ILE A 4 -14.42 -10.63 -2.68
C ILE A 4 -14.76 -11.22 -1.30
N THR A 5 -13.85 -11.11 -0.35
CA THR A 5 -14.07 -11.59 1.02
C THR A 5 -15.22 -10.84 1.69
N LYS A 6 -15.34 -9.52 1.45
CA LYS A 6 -16.44 -8.72 2.01
C LYS A 6 -17.80 -9.20 1.49
N ILE A 7 -17.89 -9.50 0.19
CA ILE A 7 -19.12 -10.00 -0.44
C ILE A 7 -19.50 -11.37 0.16
N ILE A 8 -18.54 -12.28 0.32
CA ILE A 8 -18.79 -13.61 0.91
C ILE A 8 -19.28 -13.50 2.35
N VAL A 9 -18.59 -12.72 3.17
CA VAL A 9 -18.96 -12.52 4.59
C VAL A 9 -20.35 -11.89 4.71
N ASN A 10 -20.72 -10.99 3.80
CA ASN A 10 -22.06 -10.38 3.82
C ASN A 10 -23.16 -11.39 3.45
N ALA A 11 -22.94 -12.22 2.42
CA ALA A 11 -23.89 -13.27 2.06
C ALA A 11 -24.02 -14.34 3.15
N ASP A 12 -22.91 -14.68 3.82
CA ASP A 12 -22.89 -15.59 4.98
C ASP A 12 -23.66 -15.02 6.18
N ALA A 13 -23.49 -13.73 6.47
CA ALA A 13 -24.24 -13.03 7.51
C ALA A 13 -25.76 -13.00 7.25
N GLU A 14 -26.16 -12.98 5.97
CA GLU A 14 -27.55 -13.04 5.54
C GLU A 14 -28.08 -14.48 5.34
N VAL A 15 -27.25 -15.51 5.61
CA VAL A 15 -27.57 -16.93 5.46
C VAL A 15 -28.14 -17.25 4.07
N ARG A 16 -27.52 -16.68 3.04
CA ARG A 16 -27.93 -16.88 1.65
C ARG A 16 -26.74 -17.13 0.73
N TYR A 17 -27.03 -17.69 -0.43
CA TYR A 17 -26.06 -17.73 -1.51
C TYR A 17 -25.82 -16.36 -2.12
N LEU A 18 -24.71 -16.25 -2.83
CA LEU A 18 -24.37 -15.10 -3.64
C LEU A 18 -25.45 -14.86 -4.70
N THR A 19 -25.88 -13.62 -4.81
CA THR A 19 -26.76 -13.19 -5.89
C THR A 19 -26.02 -13.20 -7.22
N PRO A 20 -26.72 -13.29 -8.36
CA PRO A 20 -26.10 -13.16 -9.68
C PRO A 20 -25.25 -11.89 -9.83
N GLY A 21 -25.70 -10.75 -9.29
CA GLY A 21 -24.94 -9.50 -9.34
C GLY A 21 -23.64 -9.54 -8.53
N GLU A 22 -23.66 -10.16 -7.35
CA GLU A 22 -22.44 -10.38 -6.54
C GLU A 22 -21.47 -11.33 -7.25
N LEU A 23 -21.99 -12.37 -7.92
CA LEU A 23 -21.17 -13.29 -8.74
C LEU A 23 -20.54 -12.59 -9.94
N GLU A 24 -21.26 -11.68 -10.61
CA GLU A 24 -20.72 -10.89 -11.71
C GLU A 24 -19.59 -9.97 -11.25
N GLN A 25 -19.74 -9.33 -10.09
CA GLN A 25 -18.67 -8.50 -9.51
C GLN A 25 -17.43 -9.34 -9.18
N ILE A 26 -17.60 -10.51 -8.57
CA ILE A 26 -16.48 -11.43 -8.27
C ILE A 26 -15.80 -11.87 -9.58
N ARG A 27 -16.59 -12.19 -10.62
CA ARG A 27 -16.05 -12.58 -11.93
C ARG A 27 -15.23 -11.45 -12.55
N TYR A 28 -15.74 -10.23 -12.56
CA TYR A 28 -15.03 -9.06 -13.07
C TYR A 28 -13.70 -8.84 -12.34
N LEU A 29 -13.71 -8.90 -11.00
CA LEU A 29 -12.51 -8.73 -10.20
C LEU A 29 -11.48 -9.83 -10.45
N CYS A 30 -11.90 -11.10 -10.57
CA CYS A 30 -10.99 -12.20 -10.89
C CYS A 30 -10.39 -12.08 -12.30
N GLN A 31 -11.12 -11.50 -13.26
CA GLN A 31 -10.60 -11.23 -14.61
C GLN A 31 -9.60 -10.08 -14.59
N GLU A 32 -9.90 -9.00 -13.88
CA GLU A 32 -8.99 -7.85 -13.73
C GLU A 32 -7.67 -8.25 -13.05
N GLN A 33 -7.72 -9.14 -12.05
CA GLN A 33 -6.53 -9.66 -11.37
C GLN A 33 -5.66 -10.59 -12.23
N ARG A 34 -6.19 -11.12 -13.35
CA ARG A 34 -5.38 -11.89 -14.32
C ARG A 34 -4.59 -10.99 -15.26
N SER A 35 -4.99 -9.73 -15.39
CA SER A 35 -4.17 -8.74 -16.08
C SER A 35 -2.96 -8.43 -15.20
N PRO A 36 -1.72 -8.59 -15.69
CA PRO A 36 -0.55 -8.20 -14.92
C PRO A 36 -0.68 -6.71 -14.59
N SER A 37 -0.84 -6.39 -13.31
CA SER A 37 -1.06 -5.02 -12.84
C SER A 37 0.23 -4.22 -13.02
N ARG A 38 0.46 -3.67 -14.22
CA ARG A 38 1.64 -2.85 -14.55
C ARG A 38 1.86 -1.74 -13.51
N THR A 39 0.78 -1.13 -13.02
CA THR A 39 0.83 -0.05 -12.04
C THR A 39 1.42 -0.49 -10.70
N GLY A 40 1.02 -1.66 -10.18
CA GLY A 40 1.53 -2.16 -8.90
C GLY A 40 3.00 -2.59 -8.96
N GLU A 41 3.41 -3.17 -10.09
CA GLU A 41 4.82 -3.51 -10.33
C GLU A 41 5.69 -2.27 -10.47
N SER A 42 5.24 -1.25 -11.21
CA SER A 42 5.96 0.03 -11.32
C SER A 42 6.11 0.73 -9.97
N PHE A 43 5.04 0.75 -9.14
CA PHE A 43 5.10 1.35 -7.81
C PHE A 43 6.04 0.61 -6.86
N ASN A 44 6.12 -0.73 -6.97
CA ASN A 44 7.08 -1.52 -6.21
C ASN A 44 8.52 -1.26 -6.67
N ARG A 45 8.75 -1.12 -7.97
CA ARG A 45 10.09 -0.83 -8.52
C ARG A 45 10.59 0.55 -8.10
N GLU A 46 9.69 1.54 -8.04
CA GLU A 46 10.03 2.92 -7.68
C GLU A 46 9.88 3.23 -6.18
N ARG A 47 9.54 2.23 -5.35
CA ARG A 47 9.22 2.43 -3.93
C ARG A 47 10.28 3.23 -3.18
N ASP A 48 11.55 2.87 -3.34
CA ASP A 48 12.65 3.53 -2.63
C ASP A 48 12.84 4.99 -3.07
N TYR A 49 12.61 5.26 -4.37
CA TYR A 49 12.64 6.60 -4.90
C TYR A 49 11.49 7.43 -4.34
N ILE A 50 10.26 6.89 -4.35
CA ILE A 50 9.05 7.56 -3.83
C ILE A 50 9.22 7.87 -2.34
N VAL A 51 9.71 6.92 -1.53
CA VAL A 51 9.96 7.11 -0.10
C VAL A 51 10.99 8.21 0.14
N LYS A 52 12.11 8.22 -0.60
CA LYS A 52 13.15 9.26 -0.48
C LYS A 52 12.62 10.65 -0.84
N GLN A 53 11.87 10.77 -1.93
CA GLN A 53 11.29 12.05 -2.34
C GLN A 53 10.26 12.56 -1.33
N ALA A 54 9.36 11.69 -0.87
CA ALA A 54 8.36 12.04 0.14
C ALA A 54 9.00 12.41 1.48
N ALA A 55 10.04 11.69 1.91
CA ALA A 55 10.79 12.00 3.12
C ALA A 55 11.48 13.36 3.03
N ASN A 56 12.16 13.66 1.92
CA ASN A 56 12.79 14.96 1.70
C ASN A 56 11.77 16.11 1.76
N GLN A 57 10.62 15.97 1.10
CA GLN A 57 9.55 16.97 1.14
C GLN A 57 8.96 17.13 2.55
N LEU A 58 8.80 16.03 3.29
CA LEU A 58 8.32 16.05 4.67
C LEU A 58 9.30 16.79 5.59
N PHE A 59 10.59 16.53 5.48
CA PHE A 59 11.61 17.17 6.30
C PHE A 59 11.84 18.65 5.93
N GLN A 60 11.66 19.01 4.66
CA GLN A 60 11.66 20.41 4.22
C GLN A 60 10.45 21.19 4.77
N SER A 61 9.25 20.59 4.75
CA SER A 61 8.04 21.24 5.29
C SER A 61 7.97 21.24 6.82
N ARG A 62 8.61 20.27 7.47
CA ARG A 62 8.63 20.12 8.94
C ARG A 62 10.06 19.91 9.45
N PRO A 63 10.89 20.98 9.46
CA PRO A 63 12.29 20.88 9.85
C PRO A 63 12.50 20.49 11.32
N HIS A 64 11.51 20.72 12.19
CA HIS A 64 11.54 20.31 13.60
C HIS A 64 11.58 18.79 13.80
N LEU A 65 11.22 17.99 12.79
CA LEU A 65 11.26 16.52 12.84
C LEU A 65 12.69 15.94 12.72
N VAL A 66 13.68 16.76 12.35
CA VAL A 66 15.08 16.35 12.12
C VAL A 66 16.05 17.07 13.07
N SER A 67 15.53 17.71 14.12
CA SER A 67 16.32 18.44 15.10
C SER A 67 16.94 17.49 16.14
N SER A 68 18.14 17.85 16.63
CA SER A 68 18.92 17.21 17.70
C SER A 68 18.11 17.00 18.96
N GLY A 69 17.40 15.86 19.04
CA GLY A 69 16.47 15.52 20.12
C GLY A 69 15.19 14.80 19.65
N SER A 70 14.97 14.65 18.35
CA SER A 70 13.85 13.89 17.78
C SER A 70 14.25 12.46 17.39
N SER A 71 13.36 11.47 17.58
CA SER A 71 13.62 10.03 17.37
C SER A 71 14.06 9.63 15.95
N VAL A 72 13.97 10.54 14.98
CA VAL A 72 14.29 10.29 13.56
C VAL A 72 15.81 10.34 13.30
N GLU A 73 16.56 11.04 14.13
CA GLU A 73 17.99 11.28 13.88
C GLU A 73 18.89 10.07 14.18
N THR A 74 18.41 9.09 14.96
CA THR A 74 19.30 8.10 15.61
C THR A 74 19.60 6.85 14.78
N ARG A 75 19.13 6.67 13.54
CA ARG A 75 19.41 5.42 12.79
C ARG A 75 19.96 5.52 11.37
N ASP A 76 19.76 6.61 10.64
CA ASP A 76 20.14 6.63 9.20
C ASP A 76 21.55 7.17 8.90
N ARG A 77 22.27 7.71 9.89
CA ARG A 77 23.64 8.23 9.67
C ARG A 77 24.77 7.21 9.88
N GLN A 78 24.49 6.04 10.46
CA GLN A 78 25.54 5.01 10.68
C GLN A 78 25.80 4.13 9.45
N ALA A 79 24.92 4.11 8.45
CA ALA A 79 25.10 3.31 7.24
C ALA A 79 25.91 4.00 6.12
N ILE A 80 26.24 5.29 6.25
CA ILE A 80 26.92 6.09 5.20
C ILE A 80 28.38 6.42 5.58
N ARG A 81 28.92 5.80 6.64
CA ARG A 81 30.31 6.02 7.09
C ARG A 81 31.12 4.73 7.27
N ALA A 82 30.72 3.66 6.59
CA ALA A 82 31.48 2.42 6.53
C ALA A 82 31.66 1.99 5.07
N ASP A 83 32.40 2.81 4.31
CA ASP A 83 33.15 2.46 3.09
C ASP A 83 34.34 3.43 2.99
#